data_AF-A0A4Q1EP02-F1
#
_entry.id   AF-A0A4Q1EP02-F1
#
_cell.length_a   1.000
_cell.length_b   1.000
_cell.length_c   1.000
_cell.angle_alpha   90.00
_cell.angle_beta   90.00
_cell.angle_gamma   90.00
#
_symmetry.space_group_name_H-M   'P 1'
#
loop_
_entity.id
_entity.type
_entity.pdbx_description
1 polymer ?
#
loop_
_entity_poly.entity_id
_entity_poly.type
_entity_poly.pdbx_seq_one_letter_code
_entity_poly.pdbx_strand_id
1 'polypeptide(L)'
;MYGKYSPVSYKNTYDTLTIHRDGVYNRVIYNRERKKILDYDSKYKIDNQSITLSKFYLNLDKDLIAFPEDVEDTNTTYITSFKKKDKNIFLCFGYYGENCYQKIIE
;
A
#
# COMPACT_ATOMS: atom_id res chain seq x y z
N MET A 1 -5.01 -10.64 7.23
CA MET A 1 -4.27 -10.54 5.95
C MET A 1 -5.19 -10.00 4.86
N TYR A 2 -6.32 -10.64 4.57
CA TYR A 2 -7.29 -10.06 3.63
C TYR A 2 -8.06 -8.88 4.22
N GLY A 3 -8.42 -7.91 3.38
CA GLY A 3 -9.20 -6.72 3.72
C GLY A 3 -8.57 -5.41 3.27
N LYS A 4 -9.15 -4.31 3.72
CA LYS A 4 -8.72 -2.94 3.41
C LYS A 4 -7.71 -2.44 4.44
N TYR A 5 -6.73 -1.70 3.96
CA TYR A 5 -5.63 -1.15 4.73
C TYR A 5 -5.47 0.34 4.42
N SER A 6 -5.16 1.13 5.45
CA SER A 6 -4.88 2.57 5.34
C SER A 6 -3.52 2.88 5.96
N PRO A 7 -2.74 3.82 5.40
CA PRO A 7 -1.53 4.31 6.05
C PRO A 7 -1.79 4.85 7.45
N VAL A 8 -0.81 4.67 8.34
CA VAL A 8 -0.89 5.11 9.74
C VAL A 8 -0.58 6.60 9.90
N SER A 9 0.23 7.21 9.02
CA SER A 9 0.76 8.56 9.23
C SER A 9 1.24 9.25 7.96
N TYR A 10 0.36 9.45 6.98
CA TYR A 10 0.68 10.10 5.70
C TYR A 10 0.24 11.57 5.69
N LYS A 11 1.02 12.43 5.02
CA LYS A 11 0.86 13.90 4.98
C LYS A 11 0.45 14.44 3.61
N ASN A 12 0.95 13.86 2.52
CA ASN A 12 0.79 14.40 1.17
C ASN A 12 -0.20 13.62 0.30
N THR A 13 -0.42 12.34 0.62
CA THR A 13 -1.37 11.48 -0.10
C THR A 13 -2.29 10.73 0.84
N TYR A 14 -3.48 10.40 0.33
CA TYR A 14 -4.35 9.41 0.94
C TYR A 14 -4.23 8.13 0.13
N ASP A 15 -3.95 7.02 0.79
CA ASP A 15 -3.71 5.74 0.14
C ASP A 15 -4.62 4.68 0.75
N THR A 16 -5.02 3.72 -0.08
CA THR A 16 -5.79 2.56 0.33
C THR A 16 -5.24 1.36 -0.39
N LEU A 17 -4.88 0.32 0.38
CA LEU A 17 -4.48 -0.97 -0.15
C LEU A 17 -5.51 -2.02 0.25
N THR A 18 -6.09 -2.73 -0.71
CA THR A 18 -7.07 -3.80 -0.48
C THR A 18 -6.52 -5.12 -0.95
N ILE A 19 -6.43 -6.11 -0.06
CA ILE A 19 -5.97 -7.46 -0.38
C ILE A 19 -7.19 -8.38 -0.48
N HIS A 20 -7.52 -8.81 -1.71
CA HIS A 20 -8.64 -9.70 -2.01
C HIS A 20 -8.26 -11.17 -1.85
N ARG A 21 -9.22 -12.09 -1.68
CA ARG A 21 -8.93 -13.53 -1.46
C ARG A 21 -8.57 -14.30 -2.74
N ASP A 22 -8.78 -13.70 -3.90
CA ASP A 22 -8.59 -14.27 -5.24
C ASP A 22 -7.16 -14.06 -5.81
N GLY A 23 -6.22 -13.61 -4.98
CA GLY A 23 -4.84 -13.35 -5.39
C GLY A 23 -4.63 -12.00 -6.09
N VAL A 24 -5.61 -11.09 -6.03
CA VAL A 24 -5.49 -9.70 -6.50
C VAL A 24 -5.43 -8.74 -5.32
N TYR A 25 -4.65 -7.68 -5.45
CA TYR A 25 -4.76 -6.51 -4.60
C TYR A 25 -5.10 -5.29 -5.44
N ASN A 26 -5.90 -4.40 -4.87
CA ASN A 26 -6.22 -3.10 -5.41
C ASN A 26 -5.48 -2.03 -4.59
N ARG A 27 -4.96 -0.99 -5.25
CA ARG A 27 -4.43 0.18 -4.56
C ARG A 27 -4.95 1.45 -5.20
N VAL A 28 -5.43 2.36 -4.35
CA VAL A 28 -5.94 3.67 -4.77
C VAL A 28 -5.20 4.76 -4.01
N ILE A 29 -4.64 5.72 -4.74
CA ILE A 29 -3.91 6.86 -4.18
C ILE A 29 -4.59 8.15 -4.63
N TYR A 30 -4.87 9.01 -3.66
CA TYR A 30 -5.35 10.35 -3.86
C TYR A 30 -4.27 11.34 -3.41
N ASN A 31 -4.14 12.47 -4.10
CA ASN A 31 -3.32 13.57 -3.60
C ASN A 31 -3.96 14.24 -2.37
N ARG A 32 -3.27 15.20 -1.75
CA ARG A 32 -3.79 15.99 -0.63
C ARG A 32 -5.10 16.74 -0.91
N GLU A 33 -5.42 17.00 -2.19
CA GLU A 33 -6.67 17.62 -2.63
C GLU A 33 -7.79 16.61 -2.86
N ARG A 34 -7.57 15.33 -2.50
CA ARG A 34 -8.50 14.20 -2.70
C ARG A 34 -8.80 13.89 -4.16
N LYS A 35 -7.98 14.37 -5.10
CA LYS A 35 -8.03 13.93 -6.50
C LYS A 35 -7.38 12.56 -6.59
N LYS A 36 -8.07 11.60 -7.20
CA LYS A 36 -7.53 10.27 -7.48
C LYS A 36 -6.41 10.39 -8.51
N ILE A 37 -5.22 9.86 -8.19
CA ILE A 37 -4.02 9.91 -9.01
C ILE A 37 -3.64 8.51 -9.52
N LEU A 38 -3.80 7.48 -8.68
CA LEU A 38 -3.57 6.08 -9.05
C LEU A 38 -4.73 5.21 -8.58
N ASP A 39 -5.08 4.23 -9.41
CA ASP A 39 -6.13 3.25 -9.16
C ASP A 39 -5.83 2.03 -10.03
N TYR A 40 -5.31 0.98 -9.41
CA TYR A 40 -4.80 -0.16 -10.13
C TYR A 40 -4.96 -1.47 -9.36
N ASP A 41 -5.06 -2.55 -10.13
CA ASP A 41 -5.09 -3.92 -9.64
C ASP A 41 -3.82 -4.66 -10.05
N SER A 42 -3.31 -5.50 -9.16
CA SER A 42 -2.18 -6.37 -9.46
C SER A 42 -2.21 -7.64 -8.63
N LYS A 43 -1.33 -8.59 -8.98
CA LYS A 43 -1.25 -9.89 -8.31
C LYS A 43 -0.41 -9.81 -7.06
N TYR A 44 -0.74 -10.67 -6.10
CA TYR A 44 0.12 -10.92 -4.96
C TYR A 44 0.28 -12.42 -4.71
N LYS A 45 1.30 -12.78 -3.93
CA LYS A 45 1.48 -14.11 -3.35
C LYS A 45 1.70 -13.96 -1.84
N ILE A 46 1.09 -14.83 -1.03
CA ILE A 46 1.35 -14.92 0.40
C ILE A 46 2.08 -16.22 0.68
N ASP A 47 3.18 -16.14 1.42
CA ASP A 47 3.89 -17.27 1.99
C ASP A 47 4.13 -17.01 3.48
N ASN A 48 3.54 -17.85 4.33
CA ASN A 48 3.49 -17.66 5.79
C ASN A 48 2.98 -16.26 6.19
N GLN A 49 3.88 -15.41 6.72
CA GLN A 49 3.59 -14.04 7.13
C GLN A 49 4.06 -13.00 6.10
N SER A 50 4.69 -13.43 5.01
CA SER A 50 5.19 -12.56 3.95
C SER A 50 4.19 -12.44 2.82
N ILE A 51 4.16 -11.27 2.20
CA ILE A 51 3.41 -10.99 0.99
C ILE A 51 4.34 -10.39 -0.06
N THR A 52 4.27 -10.93 -1.26
CA THR A 52 4.92 -10.40 -2.46
C THR A 52 3.86 -9.71 -3.32
N LEU A 53 4.01 -8.41 -3.54
CA LEU A 53 3.14 -7.57 -4.35
C LEU A 53 3.82 -7.32 -5.70
N SER A 54 3.19 -7.75 -6.78
CA SER A 54 3.66 -7.42 -8.14
C SER A 54 3.25 -6.00 -8.50
N LYS A 55 4.07 -5.29 -9.28
CA LYS A 55 3.76 -3.92 -9.78
C LYS A 55 3.33 -2.94 -8.68
N PHE A 56 4.13 -2.87 -7.62
CA PHE A 56 3.90 -2.02 -6.47
C PHE A 56 4.57 -0.65 -6.64
N TYR A 57 3.79 0.41 -6.43
CA TYR A 57 4.26 1.79 -6.45
C TYR A 57 5.01 2.18 -5.16
N LEU A 58 6.30 2.52 -5.22
CA LEU A 58 7.13 2.69 -4.02
C LEU A 58 7.24 4.11 -3.47
N ASN A 59 6.78 5.13 -4.18
CA ASN A 59 6.84 6.52 -3.70
C ASN A 59 5.72 6.81 -2.68
N LEU A 60 5.83 6.16 -1.53
CA LEU A 60 4.92 6.25 -0.40
C LEU A 60 4.92 7.68 0.16
N ASP A 61 3.73 8.28 0.27
CA ASP A 61 3.53 9.65 0.78
C ASP A 61 4.24 10.80 0.04
N LYS A 62 4.67 10.58 -1.21
CA LYS A 62 5.28 11.64 -2.03
C LYS A 62 4.25 12.67 -2.48
N ASP A 63 4.64 13.94 -2.60
CA ASP A 63 3.76 15.00 -3.12
C ASP A 63 3.60 14.85 -4.65
N LEU A 64 2.60 14.08 -5.07
CA LEU A 64 2.33 13.81 -6.49
C LEU A 64 1.76 15.02 -7.26
N ILE A 65 1.48 16.13 -6.57
CA ILE A 65 1.17 17.40 -7.24
C ILE A 65 2.46 18.07 -7.69
N ALA A 66 3.49 18.04 -6.83
CA ALA A 66 4.79 18.61 -7.13
C ALA A 66 5.61 17.72 -8.10
N PHE A 67 5.41 16.40 -8.06
CA PHE A 67 6.16 15.42 -8.86
C PHE A 67 5.21 14.46 -9.60
N PRO A 68 4.47 14.93 -10.61
CA PRO A 68 3.50 14.10 -11.34
C PRO A 68 4.15 12.96 -12.15
N GLU A 69 5.41 13.10 -12.55
CA GLU A 69 6.17 12.11 -13.32
C GLU A 69 6.39 10.79 -12.58
N ASP A 70 6.36 10.81 -11.25
CA ASP A 70 6.60 9.61 -10.44
C ASP A 70 5.49 8.57 -10.59
N VAL A 71 4.29 8.99 -11.00
CA VAL A 71 3.10 8.15 -11.14
C VAL A 71 3.32 7.01 -12.16
N GLU A 72 4.31 7.14 -13.03
CA GLU A 72 4.63 6.16 -14.08
C GLU A 72 5.47 4.96 -13.57
N ASP A 73 6.11 5.06 -12.39
CA ASP A 73 6.94 3.97 -11.83
C ASP A 73 6.13 2.95 -11.03
N THR A 74 5.37 2.12 -11.74
CA THR A 74 4.51 1.08 -11.14
C THR A 74 5.06 -0.34 -11.31
N ASN A 75 6.27 -0.54 -11.83
CA ASN A 75 6.74 -1.88 -12.23
C ASN A 75 7.72 -2.55 -11.25
N THR A 76 7.61 -2.25 -9.96
CA THR A 76 8.46 -2.88 -8.94
C THR A 76 7.76 -4.07 -8.30
N THR A 77 8.45 -5.20 -8.12
CA THR A 77 7.95 -6.26 -7.22
C THR A 77 8.44 -5.97 -5.82
N TYR A 78 7.52 -5.95 -4.84
CA TYR A 78 7.85 -5.63 -3.46
C TYR A 78 7.48 -6.76 -2.50
N ILE A 79 8.34 -7.00 -1.51
CA ILE A 79 8.11 -8.02 -0.48
C ILE A 79 8.09 -7.34 0.88
N THR A 80 7.09 -7.68 1.68
CA THR A 80 6.96 -7.24 3.08
C THR A 80 6.26 -8.34 3.89
N SER A 81 6.09 -8.13 5.19
CA SER A 81 5.46 -9.09 6.09
C SER A 81 4.38 -8.44 6.93
N PHE A 82 3.33 -9.23 7.21
CA PHE A 82 2.29 -8.87 8.14
C PHE A 82 2.82 -8.89 9.57
N LYS A 83 2.66 -7.78 10.29
CA LYS A 83 2.95 -7.70 11.73
C LYS A 83 1.65 -7.67 12.51
N LYS A 84 1.57 -8.44 13.59
CA LYS A 84 0.46 -8.37 14.54
C LYS A 84 0.92 -7.64 15.78
N LYS A 85 0.16 -6.64 16.22
CA LYS A 85 0.33 -5.98 17.50
C LYS A 85 -1.05 -5.79 18.12
N ASP A 86 -1.27 -6.43 19.26
CA ASP A 86 -2.58 -6.52 19.90
C ASP A 86 -3.65 -7.07 18.94
N LYS A 87 -4.74 -6.33 18.73
CA LYS A 87 -5.83 -6.66 17.80
C LYS A 87 -5.59 -6.14 16.37
N ASN A 88 -4.48 -5.44 16.13
CA ASN A 88 -4.20 -4.77 14.87
C ASN A 88 -3.25 -5.58 13.98
N ILE A 89 -3.48 -5.49 12.67
CA ILE A 89 -2.61 -6.08 11.65
C ILE A 89 -2.00 -4.94 10.86
N PHE A 90 -0.67 -4.96 10.73
CA PHE A 90 0.11 -3.97 10.02
C PHE A 90 0.83 -4.59 8.83
N LEU A 91 1.05 -3.78 7.81
CA LEU A 91 1.89 -4.07 6.66
C LEU A 91 2.83 -2.88 6.47
N CYS A 92 4.12 -3.06 6.73
CA CYS A 92 5.07 -1.94 6.73
C CYS A 92 6.06 -2.06 5.58
N PHE A 93 6.31 -0.95 4.92
CA PHE A 93 7.18 -0.83 3.77
C PHE A 93 8.42 0.00 4.17
N GLY A 94 9.55 -0.29 3.53
CA GLY A 94 10.86 0.31 3.81
C GLY A 94 11.72 -0.54 4.75
N TYR A 95 13.04 -0.35 4.69
CA TYR A 95 14.03 -1.13 5.45
C TYR A 95 13.85 -0.99 6.96
N TYR A 96 13.46 0.20 7.43
CA TYR A 96 13.20 0.49 8.84
C TYR A 96 11.70 0.42 9.22
N GLY A 97 10.83 0.04 8.28
CA GLY A 97 9.38 -0.03 8.52
C GLY A 97 8.71 1.32 8.72
N GLU A 98 9.20 2.36 8.03
CA GLU A 98 8.77 3.76 8.17
C GLU A 98 7.34 3.98 7.67
N ASN A 99 6.91 3.18 6.68
CA ASN A 99 5.65 3.37 6.01
C ASN A 99 4.70 2.20 6.32
N CYS A 100 3.95 2.31 7.40
CA CYS A 100 3.01 1.27 7.81
C CYS A 100 1.58 1.54 7.36
N TYR A 101 0.94 0.49 6.87
CA TYR A 101 -0.50 0.42 6.67
C TYR A 101 -1.11 -0.42 7.77
N GLN A 102 -2.21 0.05 8.35
CA GLN A 102 -3.00 -0.67 9.31
C GLN A 102 -4.27 -1.22 8.63
N LYS A 103 -4.60 -2.47 8.94
CA LYS A 103 -5.86 -3.06 8.51
C LYS A 103 -7.02 -2.31 9.17
N ILE A 104 -7.99 -1.89 8.38
CA ILE A 104 -9.25 -1.35 8.87
C ILE A 104 -10.08 -2.52 9.40
N ILE A 105 -10.47 -2.43 10.67
CA ILE A 105 -11.37 -3.39 11.31
C ILE A 105 -12.78 -2.83 11.12
N GLU A 106 -13.55 -3.48 10.26
CA GLU A 106 -15.01 -3.28 10.15
C GLU A 106 -15.73 -4.24 11.10
#